data_AF-A0A2T6BU66-F1
#
_entry.id   AF-A0A2T6BU66-F1
#
_cell.length_a   1.000
_cell.length_b   1.000
_cell.length_c   1.000
_cell.angle_alpha   90.00
_cell.angle_beta   90.00
_cell.angle_gamma   90.00
#
_symmetry.space_group_name_H-M   'P 1'
#
loop_
_entity.id
_entity.type
_entity.pdbx_description
1 polymer ?
#
loop_
_entity_poly.entity_id
_entity_poly.type
_entity_poly.pdbx_seq_one_letter_code
_entity_poly.pdbx_strand_id
1 'polypeptide(L)'
;MQLSVIVATVIILWGSGGIYVLESEINEGIENFSDAIWWAVVTTTTVGYGGISPATFGGRMIGVVLMITGIGLIGSVTASVAAHFSQVLIQQRRETHSPENRVRGELLTTAKEYLNRIDRLTPEEYRTLLQLLETLRVSGDPDSSHPPSASQTGSRENQAGTEPI
;
A
#
# COMPACT_ATOMS: atom_id res chain seq x y z
N MET A 1 -13.49 18.52 9.80
CA MET A 1 -12.35 19.38 10.14
C MET A 1 -12.65 20.87 9.95
N GLN A 2 -13.06 21.33 8.77
CA GLN A 2 -13.32 22.77 8.55
C GLN A 2 -14.41 23.36 9.48
N LEU A 3 -15.54 22.65 9.65
CA LEU A 3 -16.61 23.10 10.55
C LEU A 3 -16.15 23.21 12.01
N SER A 4 -15.41 22.23 12.54
CA SER A 4 -14.93 22.25 13.93
C SER A 4 -13.91 23.37 14.18
N VAL A 5 -13.06 23.68 13.19
CA VAL A 5 -12.14 24.82 13.27
C VAL A 5 -12.91 26.14 13.29
N ILE A 6 -13.87 26.34 12.39
CA ILE A 6 -14.69 27.56 12.35
C ILE A 6 -15.44 27.76 13.67
N VAL A 7 -16.10 26.71 14.17
CA VAL A 7 -16.83 26.75 15.43
C VAL A 7 -15.91 27.14 16.59
N ALA A 8 -14.71 26.55 16.66
CA ALA A 8 -13.76 26.90 17.70
C ALA A 8 -13.24 28.33 17.59
N THR A 9 -12.95 28.83 16.39
CA THR A 9 -12.55 30.24 16.20
C THR A 9 -13.66 31.19 16.64
N VAL A 10 -14.91 30.92 16.26
CA VAL A 10 -16.06 31.74 16.67
C VAL A 10 -16.24 31.71 18.19
N ILE A 11 -16.15 30.54 18.82
CA ILE A 11 -16.28 30.39 20.27
C ILE A 11 -15.14 31.07 21.03
N ILE A 12 -13.90 30.99 20.53
CA ILE A 12 -12.75 31.66 21.15
C ILE A 12 -12.91 33.18 21.06
N LEU A 13 -13.30 33.72 19.90
CA LEU A 13 -13.53 35.17 19.75
C LEU A 13 -14.69 35.66 20.62
N TRP A 14 -15.78 34.88 20.68
CA TRP A 14 -16.93 35.20 21.53
C TRP A 14 -16.56 35.13 23.02
N GLY A 15 -15.82 34.10 23.44
CA GLY A 15 -15.36 33.95 24.82
C GLY A 15 -14.36 35.02 25.23
N SER A 16 -13.47 35.42 24.31
CA SER A 16 -12.54 36.55 24.49
C SER A 16 -13.28 37.88 24.63
N GLY A 17 -14.28 38.16 23.79
CA GLY A 17 -15.12 39.35 23.93
C GLY A 17 -15.90 39.36 25.25
N GLY A 18 -16.53 38.24 25.59
CA GLY A 18 -17.30 38.11 26.83
C GLY A 18 -16.44 38.24 28.08
N ILE A 19 -15.24 37.65 28.10
CA ILE A 19 -14.34 37.76 29.26
C ILE A 19 -13.75 39.16 29.37
N TYR A 20 -13.40 39.81 28.26
CA TYR A 20 -12.90 41.18 28.27
C TYR A 20 -13.94 42.15 28.86
N VAL A 21 -15.20 42.05 28.44
CA VAL A 21 -16.27 42.91 28.96
C VAL A 21 -16.54 42.68 30.46
N LEU A 22 -16.42 41.43 30.93
CA LEU A 22 -16.74 41.08 32.31
C LEU A 22 -15.59 41.25 33.29
N GLU A 23 -14.34 41.15 32.84
CA GLU A 23 -13.16 41.07 33.71
C GLU A 23 -12.19 42.25 33.55
N SER A 24 -12.28 43.05 32.49
CA SER A 24 -11.25 44.09 32.21
C SER A 24 -11.09 45.16 33.28
N GLU A 25 -12.13 45.45 34.05
CA GLU A 25 -12.09 46.42 35.15
C GLU A 25 -11.82 45.77 36.53
N ILE A 26 -11.83 44.44 36.60
CA ILE A 26 -11.82 43.69 37.88
C ILE A 26 -10.55 42.86 38.02
N ASN A 27 -10.01 42.38 36.90
CA ASN A 27 -8.97 41.37 36.85
C ASN A 27 -7.71 41.95 36.21
N GLU A 28 -6.67 42.15 37.01
CA GLU A 28 -5.35 42.61 36.54
C GLU A 28 -4.73 41.66 35.49
N GLY A 29 -5.20 40.41 35.40
CA GLY A 29 -4.77 39.47 34.37
C GLY A 29 -5.40 39.67 32.99
N ILE A 30 -6.39 40.55 32.84
CA ILE A 30 -7.09 40.80 31.56
C ILE A 30 -7.21 42.32 31.35
N GLU A 31 -6.13 43.01 31.02
CA GLU A 31 -6.15 44.47 30.86
C GLU A 31 -6.58 44.89 29.45
N ASN A 32 -6.21 44.09 28.45
CA ASN A 32 -6.48 44.39 27.04
C ASN A 32 -7.16 43.20 26.34
N PHE A 33 -7.68 43.45 25.14
CA PHE A 33 -8.35 42.40 24.36
C PHE A 33 -7.40 41.26 23.97
N SER A 34 -6.11 41.53 23.76
CA SER A 34 -5.14 40.46 23.48
C SER A 34 -4.96 39.49 24.65
N ASP A 35 -5.01 39.95 25.90
CA ASP A 35 -4.94 39.09 27.09
C ASP A 35 -6.16 38.17 27.18
N ALA A 36 -7.33 38.69 26.83
CA ALA A 36 -8.56 37.92 26.75
C ALA A 36 -8.50 36.83 25.66
N ILE A 37 -7.94 37.15 24.48
CA ILE A 37 -7.72 36.15 23.42
C ILE A 37 -6.74 35.08 23.90
N TRP A 38 -5.62 35.50 24.48
CA TRP A 38 -4.59 34.60 25.00
C TRP A 38 -5.18 33.63 26.01
N TRP A 39 -5.94 34.14 26.99
CA TRP A 39 -6.63 33.31 27.97
C TRP A 39 -7.59 32.33 27.30
N ALA A 40 -8.46 32.80 26.40
CA ALA A 40 -9.44 31.95 25.73
C ALA A 40 -8.77 30.83 24.92
N VAL A 41 -7.65 31.10 24.25
CA VAL A 41 -6.85 30.10 23.51
C VAL A 41 -6.22 29.09 24.48
N VAL A 42 -5.57 29.53 25.55
CA VAL A 42 -4.91 28.66 26.54
C VAL A 42 -5.94 27.76 27.24
N THR A 43 -7.13 28.27 27.54
CA THR A 43 -8.22 27.49 28.14
C THR A 43 -8.83 26.50 27.15
N THR A 44 -9.11 26.92 25.93
CA THR A 44 -9.69 26.04 24.89
C THR A 44 -8.73 24.92 24.48
N THR A 45 -7.42 25.19 24.49
CA THR A 45 -6.39 24.19 24.21
C THR A 45 -6.08 23.31 25.42
N THR A 46 -6.75 23.52 26.56
CA THR A 46 -6.55 22.79 27.82
C THR A 46 -5.16 22.92 28.44
N VAL A 47 -4.35 23.89 27.98
CA VAL A 47 -3.00 24.15 28.52
C VAL A 47 -3.09 24.73 29.93
N GLY A 48 -3.96 25.72 30.11
CA GLY A 48 -4.33 26.23 31.43
C GLY A 48 -3.15 26.62 32.33
N TYR A 49 -2.30 27.56 31.89
CA TYR A 49 -1.12 28.00 32.67
C TYR A 49 -1.43 28.49 34.10
N GLY A 50 -2.69 28.85 34.38
CA GLY A 50 -3.15 29.23 35.73
C GLY A 50 -2.83 30.67 36.14
N GLY A 51 -2.05 31.41 35.33
CA GLY A 51 -1.71 32.82 35.62
C GLY A 51 -2.87 33.81 35.49
N ILE A 52 -3.91 33.46 34.74
CA ILE A 52 -5.10 34.30 34.52
C ILE A 52 -6.34 33.41 34.73
N SER A 53 -7.25 33.85 35.60
CA SER A 53 -8.50 33.12 35.91
C SER A 53 -9.66 34.09 36.11
N PRO A 54 -10.87 33.81 35.59
CA PRO A 54 -12.03 34.68 35.77
C PRO A 54 -12.44 34.82 37.24
N ALA A 55 -12.55 36.05 37.71
CA ALA A 55 -13.00 36.38 39.06
C ALA A 55 -14.54 36.38 39.14
N THR A 56 -15.21 36.83 38.09
CA THR A 56 -16.67 36.98 38.03
C THR A 56 -17.39 35.66 37.78
N PHE A 57 -18.63 35.56 38.26
CA PHE A 57 -19.48 34.41 37.98
C PHE A 57 -19.73 34.24 36.48
N GLY A 58 -20.00 35.34 35.76
CA GLY A 58 -20.21 35.32 34.31
C GLY A 58 -18.97 34.85 33.54
N GLY A 59 -17.78 35.34 33.90
CA GLY A 59 -16.53 34.89 33.31
C GLY A 59 -16.24 33.40 33.53
N ARG A 60 -16.59 32.88 34.71
CA ARG A 60 -16.50 31.42 34.99
C ARG A 60 -17.45 30.60 34.11
N MET A 61 -18.67 31.08 33.86
CA MET A 61 -19.61 30.40 32.96
C MET A 61 -19.08 30.35 31.51
N ILE A 62 -18.47 31.44 31.04
CA ILE A 62 -17.78 31.46 29.75
C ILE A 62 -16.64 30.43 29.74
N GLY A 63 -15.85 30.37 30.82
CA GLY A 63 -14.79 29.38 30.98
C GLY A 63 -15.28 27.93 30.84
N VAL A 64 -16.42 27.59 31.46
CA VAL A 64 -17.02 26.25 31.33
C VAL A 64 -17.35 25.91 29.89
N VAL A 65 -17.94 26.85 29.13
CA VAL A 65 -18.26 26.65 27.71
C VAL A 65 -16.99 26.44 26.88
N LEU A 66 -15.94 27.24 27.13
CA LEU A 66 -14.64 27.08 26.47
C LEU A 66 -14.00 25.72 26.75
N MET A 67 -14.06 25.25 28.00
CA MET A 67 -13.53 23.94 28.39
C MET A 67 -14.23 22.78 27.67
N ILE A 68 -15.57 22.77 27.63
CA ILE A 68 -16.34 21.74 26.92
C ILE A 68 -16.00 21.75 25.43
N THR A 69 -15.92 22.95 24.84
CA THR A 69 -15.55 23.12 23.43
C THR A 69 -14.14 22.60 23.14
N GLY A 70 -13.18 22.90 24.02
CA GLY A 70 -11.79 22.46 23.91
C GLY A 70 -11.66 20.94 23.83
N ILE A 71 -12.33 20.22 24.75
CA ILE A 71 -12.37 18.76 24.74
C ILE A 71 -12.97 18.22 23.43
N GLY A 72 -14.08 18.83 22.98
CA GLY A 72 -14.72 18.49 21.72
C GLY A 72 -13.81 18.69 20.51
N LEU A 73 -13.00 19.75 20.50
CA LEU A 73 -12.06 20.05 19.42
C LEU A 73 -10.93 19.01 19.34
N ILE A 74 -10.32 18.65 20.48
CA ILE A 74 -9.28 17.62 20.53
C ILE A 74 -9.84 16.27 20.04
N GLY A 75 -11.07 15.92 20.48
CA GLY A 75 -11.78 14.74 20.00
C GLY A 75 -12.05 14.77 18.49
N SER A 76 -12.46 15.92 17.95
CA SER A 76 -12.72 16.11 16.52
C SER A 76 -11.46 15.93 15.67
N VAL A 77 -10.33 16.49 16.10
CA VAL A 77 -9.04 16.31 15.41
C VAL A 77 -8.63 14.85 15.42
N THR A 78 -8.70 14.20 16.59
CA THR A 78 -8.37 12.78 16.74
C THR A 78 -9.25 11.89 15.85
N ALA A 79 -10.57 12.12 15.84
CA ALA A 79 -11.50 11.40 15.00
C ALA A 79 -11.24 11.64 13.49
N SER A 80 -10.85 12.85 13.11
CA SER A 80 -10.51 13.17 11.71
C SER A 80 -9.26 12.41 11.25
N VAL A 81 -8.24 12.33 12.10
CA VAL A 81 -7.02 11.57 11.82
C VAL A 81 -7.34 10.08 11.73
N ALA A 82 -8.08 9.53 12.71
CA ALA A 82 -8.51 8.15 12.70
C ALA A 82 -9.35 7.80 11.47
N ALA A 83 -10.26 8.70 11.06
CA ALA A 83 -11.06 8.53 9.84
C ALA A 83 -10.19 8.52 8.58
N HIS A 84 -9.16 9.36 8.51
CA HIS A 84 -8.22 9.36 7.39
C HIS A 84 -7.47 8.03 7.28
N PHE A 85 -6.92 7.54 8.39
CA PHE A 85 -6.27 6.22 8.41
C PHE A 85 -7.24 5.08 8.09
N SER A 86 -8.46 5.13 8.64
CA SER A 86 -9.50 4.15 8.36
C SER A 86 -9.86 4.11 6.88
N GLN A 87 -10.01 5.28 6.24
CA GLN A 87 -10.27 5.36 4.80
C GLN A 87 -9.14 4.75 3.98
N VAL A 88 -7.87 5.01 4.31
CA VAL A 88 -6.72 4.39 3.63
C VAL A 88 -6.76 2.87 3.74
N LEU A 89 -7.04 2.33 4.93
CA LEU A 89 -7.14 0.88 5.15
C LEU A 89 -8.33 0.25 4.40
N ILE A 90 -9.48 0.94 4.38
CA ILE A 90 -10.67 0.50 3.65
C ILE A 90 -10.40 0.53 2.14
N GLN A 91 -9.72 1.56 1.64
CA GLN A 91 -9.33 1.70 0.24
C GLN A 91 -8.43 0.53 -0.20
N GLN A 92 -7.39 0.22 0.57
CA GLN A 92 -6.50 -0.93 0.30
C GLN A 92 -7.26 -2.25 0.27
N ARG A 93 -8.15 -2.50 1.24
CA ARG A 93 -8.97 -3.71 1.24
C ARG A 93 -9.84 -3.81 -0.02
N ARG A 94 -10.41 -2.68 -0.45
CA ARG A 94 -11.28 -2.59 -1.63
C ARG A 94 -10.51 -2.83 -2.92
N GLU A 95 -9.28 -2.33 -3.02
CA GLU A 95 -8.39 -2.60 -4.15
C GLU A 95 -7.97 -4.07 -4.21
N THR A 96 -7.56 -4.68 -3.10
CA THR A 96 -7.22 -6.12 -3.05
C THR A 96 -8.43 -7.01 -3.37
N HIS A 97 -9.64 -6.59 -3.01
CA HIS A 97 -10.88 -7.33 -3.31
C HIS A 97 -11.55 -6.91 -4.62
N SER A 98 -10.94 -6.03 -5.41
CA SER A 98 -11.42 -5.72 -6.76
C SER A 98 -11.54 -7.04 -7.56
N PRO A 99 -12.65 -7.28 -8.27
CA PRO A 99 -12.85 -8.52 -9.02
C PRO A 99 -11.69 -8.79 -10.00
N GLU A 100 -11.10 -7.75 -10.57
CA GLU A 100 -9.91 -7.84 -11.41
C GLU A 100 -8.70 -8.39 -10.65
N ASN A 101 -8.43 -7.91 -9.43
CA ASN A 101 -7.33 -8.39 -8.60
C ASN A 101 -7.58 -9.79 -8.03
N ARG A 102 -8.84 -10.17 -7.79
CA ARG A 102 -9.21 -11.55 -7.41
C ARG A 102 -8.91 -12.52 -8.55
N VAL A 103 -9.35 -12.19 -9.77
CA VAL A 103 -9.08 -13.01 -10.97
C VAL A 103 -7.58 -13.07 -11.23
N ARG A 104 -6.87 -11.93 -11.16
CA ARG A 104 -5.41 -11.89 -11.31
C ARG A 104 -4.70 -12.72 -10.24
N GLY A 105 -5.17 -12.64 -9.00
CA GLY A 105 -4.67 -13.45 -7.88
C GLY A 105 -4.82 -14.94 -8.16
N GLU A 106 -6.02 -15.38 -8.54
CA GLU A 106 -6.33 -16.77 -8.91
C GLU A 106 -5.43 -17.26 -10.04
N LEU A 107 -5.32 -16.50 -11.13
CA LEU A 107 -4.45 -16.79 -12.28
C LEU A 107 -2.98 -16.95 -11.87
N LEU A 108 -2.47 -16.07 -11.00
CA LEU A 108 -1.09 -16.15 -10.52
C LEU A 108 -0.85 -17.40 -9.67
N THR A 109 -1.80 -17.79 -8.81
CA THR A 109 -1.72 -19.05 -8.06
C THR A 109 -1.72 -20.25 -8.98
N THR A 110 -2.61 -20.28 -9.97
CA THR A 110 -2.67 -21.38 -10.95
C THR A 110 -1.40 -21.46 -11.78
N ALA A 111 -0.88 -20.33 -12.27
CA ALA A 111 0.38 -20.28 -13.01
C ALA A 111 1.56 -20.79 -12.15
N LYS A 112 1.64 -20.39 -10.89
CA LYS A 112 2.64 -20.89 -9.93
C LYS A 112 2.52 -22.39 -9.69
N GLU A 113 1.30 -22.92 -9.61
CA GLU A 113 1.06 -24.34 -9.43
C GLU A 113 1.56 -25.15 -10.63
N TYR A 114 1.27 -24.70 -11.86
CA TYR A 114 1.83 -25.33 -13.06
C TYR A 114 3.35 -25.28 -13.08
N LEU A 115 3.94 -24.15 -12.70
CA LEU A 115 5.39 -23.98 -12.66
C LEU A 115 6.05 -24.90 -11.62
N ASN A 116 5.45 -25.01 -10.43
CA ASN A 116 5.89 -25.93 -9.38
C ASN A 116 5.74 -27.39 -9.82
N ARG A 117 4.68 -27.73 -10.56
CA ARG A 117 4.48 -29.06 -11.10
C ARG A 117 5.50 -29.42 -12.18
N ILE A 118 5.95 -28.44 -12.97
CA ILE A 118 7.02 -28.61 -13.96
C ILE A 118 8.39 -28.75 -13.26
N ASP A 119 8.65 -27.98 -12.21
CA ASP A 119 9.87 -28.09 -11.39
C ASP A 119 9.94 -29.43 -10.63
N ARG A 120 8.78 -30.06 -10.42
CA ARG A 120 8.62 -31.42 -9.88
C ARG A 120 8.56 -32.51 -10.95
N LEU A 121 8.66 -32.21 -12.25
CA LEU A 121 8.76 -33.24 -13.29
C LEU A 121 10.03 -34.04 -13.03
N THR A 122 9.82 -35.30 -12.66
CA THR A 122 10.86 -36.25 -12.30
C THR A 122 11.83 -36.43 -13.47
N PRO A 123 13.15 -36.53 -13.24
CA PRO A 123 14.16 -36.78 -14.29
C PRO A 123 13.86 -38.00 -15.19
N GLU A 124 12.97 -38.89 -14.77
CA GLU A 124 12.55 -40.08 -15.51
C GLU A 124 11.66 -39.79 -16.72
N GLU A 125 10.80 -38.77 -16.68
CA GLU A 125 9.96 -38.41 -17.84
C GLU A 125 10.80 -37.78 -18.96
N TYR A 126 11.86 -37.05 -18.60
CA TYR A 126 12.86 -36.56 -19.55
C TYR A 126 13.58 -37.72 -20.26
N ARG A 127 13.87 -38.82 -19.55
CA ARG A 127 14.45 -40.03 -20.17
C ARG A 127 13.48 -40.71 -21.13
N THR A 128 12.19 -40.78 -20.80
CA THR A 128 11.17 -41.34 -21.71
C THR A 128 11.03 -40.50 -22.98
N LEU A 129 11.10 -39.18 -22.86
CA LEU A 129 11.04 -38.26 -24.01
C LEU A 129 12.29 -38.38 -24.90
N LEU A 130 13.48 -38.51 -24.29
CA LEU A 130 14.72 -38.80 -25.01
C LEU A 130 14.69 -40.19 -25.67
N GLN A 131 14.12 -41.20 -25.01
CA GLN A 131 13.94 -42.51 -25.62
C GLN A 131 13.00 -42.46 -26.82
N LEU A 132 11.89 -41.73 -26.75
CA LEU A 132 10.96 -41.61 -27.89
C LEU A 132 11.57 -40.82 -29.05
N LEU A 133 12.32 -39.75 -28.78
CA LEU A 133 13.07 -39.02 -29.81
C LEU A 133 14.16 -39.87 -30.45
N GLU A 134 14.88 -40.67 -29.66
CA GLU A 134 15.86 -41.62 -30.18
C GLU A 134 15.18 -42.73 -31.01
N THR A 135 14.01 -43.20 -30.57
CA THR A 135 13.24 -44.22 -31.29
C THR A 135 12.68 -43.69 -32.61
N LEU A 136 12.24 -42.43 -32.67
CA LEU A 136 11.79 -41.78 -33.91
C LEU A 136 12.96 -41.42 -34.83
N ARG A 137 14.12 -41.07 -34.27
CA ARG A 137 15.36 -40.87 -35.04
C ARG A 137 15.83 -42.17 -35.69
N VAL A 138 15.71 -43.29 -34.98
CA VAL A 138 16.01 -44.64 -35.49
C VAL A 138 14.97 -45.12 -36.52
N SER A 139 13.69 -44.76 -36.34
CA SER A 139 12.60 -45.08 -37.28
C SER A 139 12.58 -44.20 -38.54
N GLY A 140 13.24 -43.04 -38.50
CA GLY A 140 13.32 -42.10 -39.61
C GLY A 140 14.41 -42.40 -40.65
N ASP A 141 15.24 -43.42 -40.45
CA ASP A 141 16.28 -43.84 -41.40
C ASP A 141 15.99 -45.25 -41.95
N PRO A 142 15.53 -45.39 -43.21
CA PRO A 142 15.18 -46.70 -43.77
C PRO A 142 16.37 -47.59 -44.13
N ASP A 143 17.64 -47.14 -44.01
CA ASP A 143 18.75 -47.74 -44.76
C ASP A 143 20.01 -48.06 -43.93
N SER A 144 19.86 -48.71 -42.77
CA SER A 144 21.02 -49.22 -42.01
C SER A 144 21.03 -50.73 -41.73
N SER A 145 20.13 -51.51 -42.35
CA SER A 145 20.15 -52.97 -42.23
C SER A 145 21.06 -53.62 -43.28
N HIS A 146 22.38 -53.71 -43.02
CA HIS A 146 23.21 -54.79 -43.60
C HIS A 146 24.35 -55.22 -42.66
N PRO A 147 24.39 -56.50 -42.21
CA PRO A 147 25.53 -57.08 -41.50
C PRO A 147 26.56 -57.68 -42.48
N PRO A 148 27.77 -58.08 -42.00
CA PRO A 148 28.98 -58.16 -42.81
C PRO A 148 29.26 -59.58 -43.36
N SER A 149 29.86 -59.73 -44.56
CA SER A 149 30.81 -60.83 -44.85
C SER A 149 31.47 -60.77 -46.25
N ALA A 150 32.78 -60.93 -46.23
CA ALA A 150 33.63 -61.78 -47.08
C ALA A 150 33.71 -61.65 -48.62
N SER A 151 34.96 -61.39 -49.02
CA SER A 151 35.76 -62.13 -50.01
C SER A 151 35.42 -62.09 -51.51
N GLN A 152 36.46 -61.63 -52.21
CA GLN A 152 37.01 -62.14 -53.48
C GLN A 152 36.34 -61.75 -54.79
N THR A 153 37.26 -61.62 -55.76
CA THR A 153 37.03 -61.72 -57.21
C THR A 153 36.42 -60.47 -57.80
N GLY A 154 37.14 -59.63 -58.51
CA GLY A 154 38.22 -59.95 -59.41
C GLY A 154 37.98 -59.14 -60.68
N SER A 155 39.08 -58.66 -61.23
CA SER A 155 39.25 -58.49 -62.67
C SER A 155 38.50 -57.34 -63.36
N ARG A 156 39.31 -56.62 -64.12
CA ARG A 156 39.01 -55.93 -65.36
C ARG A 156 38.37 -54.54 -65.22
N GLU A 157 38.73 -53.54 -66.00
CA GLU A 157 39.65 -53.41 -67.14
C GLU A 157 39.49 -51.96 -67.61
N ASN A 158 40.58 -51.37 -68.12
CA ASN A 158 40.58 -50.27 -69.09
C ASN A 158 40.12 -48.87 -68.63
N GLN A 159 41.05 -47.92 -68.63
CA GLN A 159 41.30 -46.95 -69.72
C GLN A 159 40.33 -45.78 -69.62
N ALA A 160 40.69 -44.54 -69.84
CA ALA A 160 41.92 -43.87 -70.25
C ALA A 160 41.89 -42.50 -69.55
N GLY A 161 43.02 -41.81 -69.37
CA GLY A 161 43.37 -40.70 -70.27
C GLY A 161 42.43 -39.50 -70.05
N THR A 162 42.86 -38.32 -69.63
CA THR A 162 44.13 -37.65 -69.85
C THR A 162 44.20 -36.45 -68.92
N GLU A 163 45.31 -36.39 -68.19
CA GLU A 163 46.10 -35.21 -67.77
C GLU A 163 46.14 -34.03 -68.78
N PRO A 164 46.89 -32.93 -68.54
CA PRO A 164 46.79 -31.89 -67.49
C PRO A 164 46.73 -30.50 -68.23
N ILE A 165 46.85 -29.30 -67.63
CA ILE A 165 47.95 -28.63 -66.91
C ILE A 165 47.33 -27.46 -66.12
#